data_AF-A0A1F2TE73-F1
#
_entry.id   AF-A0A1F2TE73-F1
#
_cell.length_a   1.000
_cell.length_b   1.000
_cell.length_c   1.000
_cell.angle_alpha   90.00
_cell.angle_beta   90.00
_cell.angle_gamma   90.00
#
_symmetry.space_group_name_H-M   'P 1'
#
loop_
_entity.id
_entity.type
_entity.pdbx_description
1 polymer ?
#
loop_
_entity_poly.entity_id
_entity_poly.type
_entity_poly.pdbx_seq_one_letter_code
_entity_poly.pdbx_strand_id
1 'polypeptide(L)'
;MSLEALGMVETKGLIGSIEAADAMVKAANVILVGKEYIGAGYVTVLVRGDVGAVKAATDAGAAAARRVGELVSVHVIPRPHAEVEKILPKIKDVKAS
;
A
#
# COMPACT_ATOMS: atom_id res chain seq x y z
N MET A 1 -7.31 9.57 -15.63
CA MET A 1 -7.19 9.55 -14.15
C MET A 1 -5.87 10.21 -13.80
N SER A 2 -5.85 11.06 -12.77
CA SER A 2 -4.62 11.63 -12.23
C SER A 2 -3.65 10.52 -11.83
N LEU A 3 -2.37 10.67 -12.15
CA LEU A 3 -1.31 9.80 -11.63
C LEU A 3 -1.07 10.18 -10.16
N GLU A 4 -1.91 9.65 -9.29
CA GLU A 4 -1.81 9.85 -7.84
C GLU A 4 -0.58 9.12 -7.29
N ALA A 5 -0.03 9.66 -6.19
CA ALA A 5 1.14 9.08 -5.55
C ALA A 5 0.86 7.64 -5.13
N LEU A 6 1.91 6.81 -5.17
CA LEU A 6 1.86 5.41 -4.77
C LEU A 6 2.59 5.21 -3.44
N GLY A 7 1.91 4.60 -2.47
CA GLY A 7 2.51 4.13 -1.23
C GLY A 7 2.57 2.61 -1.20
N MET A 8 3.68 2.06 -0.72
CA MET A 8 3.91 0.62 -0.63
C MET A 8 4.49 0.26 0.74
N VAL A 9 3.94 -0.77 1.35
CA VAL A 9 4.46 -1.39 2.57
C VAL A 9 4.55 -2.89 2.33
N GLU A 10 5.77 -3.44 2.43
CA GLU A 10 6.02 -4.87 2.29
C GLU A 10 6.33 -5.48 3.65
N THR A 11 5.72 -6.62 3.90
CA THR A 11 5.90 -7.39 5.14
C THR A 11 6.17 -8.85 4.82
N LYS A 12 6.81 -9.55 5.76
CA LYS A 12 6.87 -11.00 5.73
C LYS A 12 5.72 -11.55 6.59
N GLY A 13 4.76 -12.17 5.91
CA GLY A 13 3.53 -12.70 6.48
C GLY A 13 2.30 -11.83 6.20
N LEU A 14 1.14 -12.48 6.12
CA LEU A 14 -0.13 -11.81 5.79
C LEU A 14 -0.66 -10.94 6.94
N ILE A 15 -0.38 -11.29 8.20
CA ILE A 15 -0.93 -10.56 9.34
C ILE A 15 -0.35 -9.14 9.42
N GLY A 16 0.98 -9.00 9.25
CA GLY A 16 1.64 -7.68 9.25
C GLY A 16 1.16 -6.77 8.12
N SER A 17 0.90 -7.33 6.93
CA SER A 17 0.36 -6.56 5.80
C SER A 17 -1.09 -6.12 6.01
N ILE A 18 -1.93 -6.96 6.64
CA ILE A 18 -3.31 -6.58 7.00
C ILE A 18 -3.30 -5.42 8.01
N GLU A 19 -2.48 -5.53 9.07
CA GLU A 19 -2.32 -4.47 10.07
C GLU A 19 -1.80 -3.17 9.44
N ALA A 20 -0.82 -3.26 8.54
CA ALA A 20 -0.34 -2.10 7.78
C ALA A 20 -1.46 -1.45 6.98
N ALA A 21 -2.20 -2.22 6.19
CA ALA A 21 -3.28 -1.71 5.36
C ALA A 21 -4.35 -0.99 6.19
N ASP A 22 -4.77 -1.57 7.31
CA ASP A 22 -5.74 -0.96 8.24
C ASP A 22 -5.23 0.37 8.80
N ALA A 23 -3.96 0.42 9.25
CA ALA A 23 -3.36 1.65 9.76
C ALA A 23 -3.21 2.73 8.66
N MET A 24 -2.82 2.35 7.45
CA MET A 24 -2.64 3.26 6.31
C MET A 24 -3.93 4.01 5.98
N VAL A 25 -5.05 3.30 5.82
CA VAL A 25 -6.34 3.90 5.43
C VAL A 25 -6.99 4.70 6.56
N LYS A 26 -6.62 4.45 7.82
CA LYS A 26 -7.10 5.24 8.98
C LYS A 26 -6.29 6.52 9.20
N ALA A 27 -5.01 6.52 8.83
CA ALA A 27 -4.11 7.62 9.13
C ALA A 27 -4.27 8.81 8.16
N ALA A 28 -4.68 8.58 6.92
CA ALA A 28 -4.81 9.62 5.92
C ALA A 28 -5.87 9.28 4.86
N ASN A 29 -6.28 10.28 4.09
CA ASN A 29 -7.19 10.10 2.97
C ASN A 29 -6.47 9.42 1.79
N VAL A 30 -6.41 8.09 1.84
CA VAL A 30 -5.82 7.24 0.79
C VAL A 30 -6.75 6.09 0.45
N ILE A 31 -6.62 5.58 -0.77
CA ILE A 31 -7.38 4.43 -1.27
C ILE A 31 -6.47 3.20 -1.27
N LEU A 32 -6.90 2.13 -0.60
CA LEU A 32 -6.23 0.84 -0.70
C LEU A 32 -6.51 0.22 -2.07
N VAL A 33 -5.47 0.05 -2.88
CA VAL A 33 -5.56 -0.53 -4.22
C VAL A 33 -5.67 -2.05 -4.14
N GLY A 34 -4.89 -2.64 -3.24
CA GLY A 34 -4.83 -4.08 -3.07
C GLY A 34 -3.55 -4.54 -2.40
N LYS A 35 -3.27 -5.84 -2.56
CA LYS A 35 -2.08 -6.51 -2.07
C LYS A 35 -1.52 -7.43 -3.14
N GLU A 36 -0.20 -7.55 -3.18
CA GLU A 36 0.54 -8.43 -4.07
C GLU A 36 1.31 -9.50 -3.28
N TYR A 37 1.33 -10.71 -3.82
CA TYR A 37 2.08 -11.85 -3.28
C TYR A 37 3.16 -12.25 -4.29
N ILE A 38 4.43 -12.21 -3.86
CA ILE A 38 5.55 -12.62 -4.71
C ILE A 38 6.13 -14.00 -4.31
N GLY A 39 5.50 -14.67 -3.33
CA GLY A 39 5.97 -15.94 -2.78
C GLY A 39 6.87 -15.75 -1.56
N ALA A 40 7.40 -16.86 -1.02
CA ALA A 40 8.29 -16.90 0.15
C ALA A 40 7.79 -16.14 1.41
N GLY A 41 6.48 -15.93 1.51
CA GLY A 41 5.85 -15.21 2.61
C GLY A 41 5.84 -13.69 2.46
N TYR A 42 6.32 -13.11 1.36
CA TYR A 42 6.28 -11.66 1.14
C TYR A 42 4.91 -11.19 0.65
N VAL A 43 4.42 -10.14 1.28
CA VAL A 43 3.14 -9.49 0.94
C VAL A 43 3.34 -7.99 0.94
N THR A 44 3.04 -7.35 -0.19
CA THR A 44 3.08 -5.90 -0.35
C THR A 44 1.67 -5.33 -0.42
N VAL A 45 1.37 -4.31 0.38
CA VAL A 45 0.11 -3.54 0.30
C VAL A 45 0.36 -2.20 -0.39
N LEU A 46 -0.59 -1.78 -1.22
CA LEU A 46 -0.46 -0.61 -2.08
C LEU A 46 -1.62 0.37 -1.85
N VAL A 47 -1.31 1.66 -1.68
CA VAL A 47 -2.30 2.74 -1.55
C VAL A 47 -2.06 3.88 -2.54
N ARG A 48 -3.13 4.63 -2.85
CA ARG A 48 -3.09 5.84 -3.69
C ARG A 48 -3.67 7.05 -2.99
N GLY A 49 -3.19 8.22 -3.39
CA GLY A 49 -3.74 9.51 -2.98
C GLY A 49 -2.75 10.64 -3.25
N ASP A 50 -2.97 11.79 -2.60
CA ASP A 50 -2.01 12.89 -2.63
C ASP A 50 -0.71 12.51 -1.93
N VAL A 51 0.43 13.01 -2.42
CA VAL A 51 1.77 12.65 -1.90
C VAL A 51 1.90 12.80 -0.37
N GLY A 52 1.31 13.85 0.20
CA GLY A 52 1.32 14.08 1.65
C GLY A 52 0.52 13.02 2.41
N ALA A 53 -0.69 12.69 1.92
CA ALA A 53 -1.54 11.66 2.50
C ALA A 53 -0.88 10.28 2.40
N VAL A 54 -0.30 9.95 1.24
CA VAL A 54 0.42 8.69 1.02
C VAL A 54 1.61 8.54 1.96
N LYS A 55 2.40 9.61 2.16
CA LYS A 55 3.54 9.58 3.08
C LYS A 55 3.11 9.33 4.53
N ALA A 56 2.09 10.06 5.00
CA ALA A 56 1.53 9.87 6.33
C ALA A 56 0.96 8.45 6.52
N ALA A 57 0.25 7.94 5.51
CA ALA A 57 -0.28 6.58 5.51
C ALA A 57 0.84 5.53 5.60
N THR A 58 1.88 5.62 4.76
CA THR A 58 2.98 4.65 4.77
C THR A 58 3.77 4.68 6.08
N ASP A 59 3.96 5.85 6.69
CA ASP A 59 4.65 5.96 7.98
C ASP A 59 3.85 5.25 9.09
N ALA A 60 2.53 5.45 9.13
CA ALA A 60 1.64 4.76 10.06
C ALA A 60 1.59 3.25 9.83
N GLY A 61 1.45 2.83 8.56
CA GLY A 61 1.44 1.42 8.16
C GLY A 61 2.73 0.70 8.51
N ALA A 62 3.88 1.35 8.31
CA ALA A 62 5.18 0.81 8.65
C ALA A 62 5.33 0.59 10.17
N ALA A 63 4.89 1.55 10.98
CA ALA A 63 4.93 1.44 12.43
C ALA A 63 4.03 0.30 12.93
N ALA A 64 2.82 0.17 12.36
CA ALA A 64 1.87 -0.88 12.71
C ALA A 64 2.37 -2.28 12.30
N ALA A 65 2.91 -2.41 11.09
CA ALA A 65 3.53 -3.66 10.61
C ALA A 65 4.67 -4.14 11.52
N ARG A 66 5.59 -3.24 11.92
CA ARG A 66 6.71 -3.59 12.82
C ARG A 66 6.26 -4.10 14.19
N ARG A 67 5.07 -3.68 14.66
CA ARG A 67 4.53 -4.09 15.95
C ARG A 67 3.96 -5.51 15.92
N VAL A 68 3.31 -5.88 14.82
CA VAL A 68 2.54 -7.13 14.71
C VAL A 68 3.29 -8.21 13.91
N GLY A 69 4.30 -7.84 13.14
CA GLY A 69 5.09 -8.77 12.34
C GLY A 69 6.42 -8.20 11.87
N GLU A 70 6.91 -8.72 10.75
CA GLU A 70 8.18 -8.32 10.16
C GLU A 70 7.94 -7.35 8.99
N LEU A 71 8.34 -6.09 9.19
CA LEU A 71 8.39 -5.11 8.11
C LEU A 71 9.66 -5.33 7.29
N VAL A 72 9.48 -5.47 5.98
CA VAL A 72 10.57 -5.68 5.01
C VAL A 72 10.95 -4.36 4.37
N SER A 73 9.98 -3.67 3.76
CA SER A 73 10.22 -2.45 2.98
C SER A 73 9.08 -1.45 3.09
N VAL A 74 9.38 -0.17 2.92
CA VAL A 74 8.41 0.93 2.82
C VAL A 74 8.89 1.89 1.74
N HIS A 75 8.00 2.31 0.86
CA HIS A 75 8.38 3.25 -0.19
C HIS A 75 7.21 4.11 -0.66
N VAL A 76 7.53 5.30 -1.12
CA VAL A 76 6.57 6.25 -1.71
C VAL A 76 7.13 6.73 -3.03
N ILE A 77 6.30 6.67 -4.07
CA ILE A 77 6.56 7.27 -5.37
C ILE A 77 5.57 8.44 -5.55
N PRO A 78 6.02 9.70 -5.41
CA PRO A 78 5.13 10.87 -5.50
C PRO A 78 4.36 11.00 -6.82
N ARG A 79 4.96 10.55 -7.92
CA ARG A 79 4.39 10.66 -9.26
C ARG A 79 4.87 9.49 -10.13
N PRO A 80 4.24 8.31 -10.04
CA PRO A 80 4.61 7.16 -10.84
C PRO A 80 4.43 7.47 -12.33
N HIS A 81 5.33 6.93 -13.15
CA HIS A 81 5.23 7.07 -14.60
C HIS A 81 4.02 6.28 -15.13
N ALA A 82 3.38 6.76 -16.20
CA ALA A 82 2.17 6.13 -16.75
C ALA A 82 2.38 4.65 -17.16
N GLU A 83 3.59 4.29 -17.61
CA GLU A 83 3.92 2.89 -17.92
C GLU A 83 3.96 1.99 -16.68
N VAL A 84 4.29 2.53 -15.50
CA VAL A 84 4.31 1.76 -14.25
C VAL A 84 2.89 1.36 -13.84
N GLU A 85 1.88 2.18 -14.15
CA GLU A 85 0.47 1.84 -13.89
C GLU A 85 0.02 0.54 -14.55
N LYS A 86 0.68 0.11 -15.64
CA LYS A 86 0.33 -1.11 -16.37
C LYS A 86 0.67 -2.38 -15.59
N ILE A 87 1.64 -2.31 -14.68
CA ILE A 87 2.10 -3.46 -13.89
C ILE A 87 1.55 -3.47 -12.46
N LEU A 88 0.93 -2.37 -12.03
CA LEU A 88 0.36 -2.26 -10.69
C LEU A 88 -1.05 -2.87 -10.66
N PRO A 89 -1.47 -3.44 -9.51
CA PRO A 89 -2.84 -3.87 -9.34
C PRO A 89 -3.81 -2.71 -9.58
N LYS A 90 -4.94 -3.02 -10.20
CA LYS A 90 -6.00 -2.03 -10.42
C LYS A 90 -6.99 -2.08 -9.27
N ILE A 91 -7.50 -0.91 -8.87
CA ILE A 91 -8.61 -0.80 -7.93
C ILE A 91 -9.77 -1.61 -8.53
N LYS A 92 -10.18 -2.67 -7.84
CA LYS A 92 -11.37 -3.42 -8.22
C LYS A 92 -12.58 -2.61 -7.78
N ASP A 93 -13.41 -2.19 -8.73
CA ASP A 93 -14.71 -1.61 -8.38
C ASP A 93 -15.49 -2.64 -7.58
N VAL A 94 -15.91 -2.27 -6.37
CA VAL A 94 -16.73 -3.12 -5.47
C VAL A 94 -18.18 -3.25 -5.99
N LYS A 95 -18.42 -2.99 -7.28
CA LYS A 95 -19.71 -3.15 -7.98
C LYS A 95 -19.59 -4.17 -9.10
N ALA A 96 -19.35 -5.43 -8.75
CA ALA A 96 -19.58 -6.57 -9.63
C ALA A 96 -19.83 -7.82 -8.79
N SER A 97 -21.01 -7.85 -8.15
CA SER A 97 -21.68 -9.05 -7.67
C SER A 97 -23.17 -8.82 -7.69
#